data_AF-A0A7Y2NA98-F1
#
_entry.id   AF-A0A7Y2NA98-F1
#
_cell.length_a   1.000
_cell.length_b   1.000
_cell.length_c   1.000
_cell.angle_alpha   90.00
_cell.angle_beta   90.00
_cell.angle_gamma   90.00
#
_symmetry.space_group_name_H-M   'P 1'
#
loop_
_entity.id
_entity.type
_entity.pdbx_description
1 polymer ?
#
loop_
_entity_poly.entity_id
_entity_poly.type
_entity_poly.pdbx_seq_one_letter_code
_entity_poly.pdbx_strand_id
1 'polypeptide(L)'
;TSYLIDDFLADADFFGASQVIATSASSKTGFGTAHLLHQREGITVIGLTSASNREFVEDLGCYDSVVTYDDIDSLPPGPSVSIDFAGNQQVIRAIHEYYGDDLKYSSVIGGTHWDADRPESAPMPGPKREFFFAPARAQARIKDWGIAELQKRLAAAWARFLPLADRSLTVEHVDGLDAGIEVYATVLSGQASPASAHVVRP
;
A
#
# COMPACT_ATOMS: atom_id res chain seq x y z
N THR A 1 -10.01 -2.49 -0.90
CA THR A 1 -9.28 -1.51 -0.09
C THR A 1 -8.58 -0.46 -0.93
N SER A 2 -7.74 -0.85 -1.89
CA SER A 2 -6.97 0.07 -2.74
C SER A 2 -7.78 1.23 -3.34
N TYR A 3 -8.95 0.94 -3.93
CA TYR A 3 -9.85 1.98 -4.44
C TYR A 3 -10.27 3.03 -3.39
N LEU A 4 -10.50 2.60 -2.15
CA LEU A 4 -10.92 3.51 -1.10
C LEU A 4 -9.76 4.40 -0.61
N ILE A 5 -8.52 3.91 -0.69
CA ILE A 5 -7.33 4.71 -0.41
C ILE A 5 -7.14 5.76 -1.50
N ASP A 6 -7.18 5.34 -2.76
CA ASP A 6 -7.13 6.21 -3.94
C ASP A 6 -8.21 7.32 -3.88
N ASP A 7 -9.47 6.93 -3.64
CA ASP A 7 -10.58 7.87 -3.49
C ASP A 7 -10.38 8.82 -2.30
N PHE A 8 -9.85 8.35 -1.18
CA PHE A 8 -9.58 9.18 -0.01
C PHE A 8 -8.53 10.25 -0.28
N LEU A 9 -7.39 9.86 -0.85
CA LEU A 9 -6.33 10.82 -1.16
C LEU A 9 -6.78 11.86 -2.18
N ALA A 10 -7.52 11.43 -3.19
CA ALA A 10 -8.03 12.35 -4.22
C ALA A 10 -9.06 13.36 -3.69
N ASP A 11 -9.96 12.92 -2.83
CA ASP A 11 -10.96 13.80 -2.19
C ASP A 11 -10.33 14.83 -1.25
N ALA A 12 -9.17 14.50 -0.69
CA ALA A 12 -8.35 15.40 0.12
C ALA A 12 -7.36 16.24 -0.70
N ASP A 13 -7.44 16.21 -2.04
CA ASP A 13 -6.48 16.87 -2.94
C ASP A 13 -5.02 16.54 -2.60
N PHE A 14 -4.77 15.27 -2.25
CA PHE A 14 -3.47 14.75 -1.81
C PHE A 14 -2.83 15.54 -0.66
N PHE A 15 -3.62 16.29 0.12
CA PHE A 15 -3.13 17.21 1.15
C PHE A 15 -2.12 18.23 0.62
N GLY A 16 -2.23 18.60 -0.67
CA GLY A 16 -1.29 19.49 -1.36
C GLY A 16 0.05 18.83 -1.74
N ALA A 17 0.17 17.51 -1.65
CA ALA A 17 1.34 16.77 -2.10
C ALA A 17 1.33 16.54 -3.61
N SER A 18 2.52 16.43 -4.20
CA SER A 18 2.70 16.03 -5.61
C SER A 18 3.22 14.59 -5.76
N GLN A 19 3.51 13.91 -4.64
CA GLN A 19 4.00 12.54 -4.66
C GLN A 19 3.43 11.68 -3.54
N VAL A 20 3.29 10.39 -3.82
CA VAL A 20 2.81 9.37 -2.88
C VAL A 20 3.87 8.28 -2.72
N ILE A 21 4.33 8.09 -1.49
CA ILE A 21 5.28 7.06 -1.10
C ILE A 21 4.51 5.87 -0.53
N ALA A 22 4.51 4.74 -1.22
CA ALA A 22 3.80 3.53 -0.79
C ALA A 22 4.81 2.49 -0.28
N THR A 23 4.81 2.20 1.02
CA THR A 23 5.64 1.12 1.59
C THR A 23 5.07 -0.24 1.25
N SER A 24 5.89 -1.29 1.32
CA SER A 24 5.48 -2.66 0.97
C SER A 24 4.87 -2.67 -0.44
N ALA A 25 5.57 -2.04 -1.38
CA ALA A 25 5.09 -1.83 -2.74
C ALA A 25 4.80 -3.16 -3.47
N SER A 26 5.46 -4.25 -3.08
CA SER A 26 5.18 -5.60 -3.59
C SER A 26 3.92 -6.25 -3.02
N SER A 27 3.28 -5.65 -1.99
CA SER A 27 2.05 -6.18 -1.41
C SER A 27 0.84 -5.97 -2.32
N LYS A 28 -0.11 -6.89 -2.24
CA LYS A 28 -1.32 -6.92 -3.09
C LYS A 28 -2.16 -5.65 -2.96
N THR A 29 -2.28 -5.12 -1.74
CA THR A 29 -2.95 -3.84 -1.51
C THR A 29 -2.09 -2.67 -1.98
N GLY A 30 -0.77 -2.74 -1.77
CA GLY A 30 0.21 -1.72 -2.18
C GLY A 30 0.17 -1.45 -3.68
N PHE A 31 0.47 -2.45 -4.51
CA PHE A 31 0.47 -2.26 -5.96
C PHE A 31 -0.94 -2.11 -6.55
N GLY A 32 -1.97 -2.68 -5.92
CA GLY A 32 -3.36 -2.37 -6.27
C GLY A 32 -3.71 -0.89 -6.06
N THR A 33 -3.09 -0.23 -5.08
CA THR A 33 -3.27 1.21 -4.81
C THR A 33 -2.45 2.03 -5.79
N ALA A 34 -1.18 1.66 -5.99
CA ALA A 34 -0.29 2.31 -6.94
C ALA A 34 -0.84 2.30 -8.37
N HIS A 35 -1.42 1.17 -8.80
CA HIS A 35 -2.10 1.06 -10.09
C HIS A 35 -3.19 2.12 -10.31
N LEU A 36 -3.96 2.46 -9.27
CA LEU A 36 -5.00 3.48 -9.36
C LEU A 36 -4.41 4.89 -9.31
N LEU A 37 -3.46 5.12 -8.40
CA LEU A 37 -2.81 6.42 -8.24
C LEU A 37 -2.03 6.83 -9.49
N HIS A 38 -1.34 5.89 -10.14
CA HIS A 38 -0.53 6.14 -11.34
C HIS A 38 -1.37 6.51 -12.58
N GLN A 39 -2.71 6.35 -12.51
CA GLN A 39 -3.63 6.83 -13.54
C GLN A 39 -4.06 8.30 -13.32
N ARG A 40 -3.62 8.94 -12.25
CA ARG A 40 -3.96 10.33 -11.93
C ARG A 40 -2.90 11.27 -12.46
N GLU A 41 -3.34 12.36 -13.08
CA GLU A 41 -2.44 13.42 -13.53
C GLU A 41 -1.88 14.19 -12.32
N GLY A 42 -0.61 14.59 -12.41
CA GLY A 42 0.03 15.46 -11.42
C GLY A 42 0.53 14.78 -10.15
N ILE A 43 0.40 13.45 -10.02
CA ILE A 43 0.89 12.69 -8.87
C ILE A 43 1.98 11.71 -9.30
N THR A 44 3.13 11.80 -8.65
CA THR A 44 4.22 10.82 -8.79
C THR A 44 4.05 9.70 -7.75
N VAL A 45 4.03 8.45 -8.18
CA VAL A 45 3.85 7.28 -7.30
C VAL A 45 5.17 6.55 -7.12
N ILE A 46 5.65 6.49 -5.88
CA ILE A 46 6.96 5.94 -5.54
C ILE A 46 6.77 4.70 -4.67
N GLY A 47 7.28 3.57 -5.15
CA GLY A 47 7.21 2.29 -4.43
C GLY A 47 8.42 2.10 -3.53
N LEU A 48 8.20 1.88 -2.23
CA LEU A 48 9.24 1.52 -1.29
C LEU A 48 9.13 0.03 -0.91
N THR A 49 10.20 -0.74 -1.14
CA THR A 49 10.20 -2.20 -1.01
C THR A 49 11.54 -2.75 -0.52
N SER A 50 11.63 -4.06 -0.24
CA SER A 50 12.90 -4.71 0.06
C SER A 50 13.74 -4.87 -1.21
N ALA A 51 15.06 -4.93 -1.08
CA ALA A 51 15.96 -5.20 -2.20
C ALA A 51 15.57 -6.48 -2.97
N SER A 52 15.15 -7.53 -2.25
CA SER A 52 14.71 -8.81 -2.84
C SER A 52 13.45 -8.71 -3.71
N ASN A 53 12.62 -7.68 -3.51
CA ASN A 53 11.37 -7.48 -4.22
C ASN A 53 11.45 -6.36 -5.26
N ARG A 54 12.60 -5.69 -5.40
CA ARG A 54 12.75 -4.51 -6.25
C ARG A 54 12.38 -4.79 -7.70
N GLU A 55 12.98 -5.81 -8.30
CA GLU A 55 12.75 -6.20 -9.70
C GLU A 55 11.27 -6.49 -9.96
N PHE A 56 10.64 -7.29 -9.08
CA PHE A 56 9.20 -7.54 -9.17
C PHE A 56 8.37 -6.25 -9.15
N VAL A 57 8.71 -5.29 -8.28
CA VAL A 57 7.95 -4.04 -8.17
C VAL A 57 8.16 -3.14 -9.39
N GLU A 58 9.37 -3.10 -9.94
CA GLU A 58 9.68 -2.39 -11.19
C GLU A 58 8.86 -2.99 -12.36
N ASP A 59 8.80 -4.32 -12.47
CA ASP A 59 8.06 -5.05 -13.51
C ASP A 59 6.53 -4.87 -13.47
N LEU A 60 5.97 -4.45 -12.32
CA LEU A 60 4.54 -4.14 -12.23
C LEU A 60 4.17 -2.98 -13.16
N GLY A 61 5.07 -2.02 -13.39
CA GLY A 61 4.83 -0.87 -14.26
C GLY A 61 3.71 0.06 -13.77
N CYS A 62 3.50 0.12 -12.45
CA CYS A 62 2.53 1.01 -11.81
C CYS A 62 3.15 1.96 -10.78
N TYR A 63 4.46 2.18 -10.91
CA TYR A 63 5.25 3.10 -10.11
C TYR A 63 6.11 3.95 -11.04
N ASP A 64 6.24 5.24 -10.75
CA ASP A 64 7.13 6.15 -11.47
C ASP A 64 8.59 5.91 -11.08
N SER A 65 8.83 5.47 -9.84
CA SER A 65 10.13 4.97 -9.39
C SER A 65 9.99 3.98 -8.24
N VAL A 66 11.01 3.14 -8.07
CA VAL A 66 11.10 2.15 -7.00
C VAL A 66 12.38 2.38 -6.21
N VAL A 67 12.24 2.50 -4.90
CA VAL A 67 13.34 2.71 -3.95
C VAL A 67 13.34 1.57 -2.95
N THR A 68 14.53 1.17 -2.49
CA THR A 68 14.62 0.12 -1.46
C THR A 68 14.51 0.72 -0.07
N TYR A 69 14.12 -0.06 0.93
CA TYR A 69 14.11 0.40 2.32
C TYR A 69 15.47 0.88 2.83
N ASP A 70 16.57 0.41 2.24
CA ASP A 70 17.94 0.79 2.62
C ASP A 70 18.42 2.07 1.92
N ASP A 71 17.70 2.52 0.87
CA ASP A 71 18.07 3.68 0.04
C ASP A 71 17.05 4.84 0.17
N ILE A 72 16.44 5.02 1.36
CA ILE A 72 15.41 6.06 1.59
C ILE A 72 15.94 7.47 1.32
N ASP A 73 17.24 7.70 1.52
CA ASP A 73 17.91 8.96 1.21
C ASP A 73 17.97 9.28 -0.29
N SER A 74 17.68 8.32 -1.16
CA SER A 74 17.58 8.50 -2.61
C SER A 74 16.18 8.90 -3.08
N LEU A 75 15.21 9.06 -2.18
CA LEU A 75 13.86 9.47 -2.54
C LEU A 75 13.85 10.88 -3.16
N PRO A 76 13.03 11.18 -4.17
CA PRO A 76 12.96 12.52 -4.74
C PRO A 76 12.42 13.52 -3.70
N PRO A 77 12.99 14.73 -3.59
CA PRO A 77 12.51 15.74 -2.66
C PRO A 77 11.14 16.29 -3.11
N GLY A 78 10.35 16.78 -2.15
CA GLY A 78 9.13 17.54 -2.42
C GLY A 78 7.93 17.17 -1.55
N PRO A 79 6.80 17.90 -1.68
CA PRO A 79 5.59 17.68 -0.92
C PRO A 79 5.03 16.26 -1.11
N SER A 80 4.99 15.48 -0.04
CA SER A 80 4.75 14.03 -0.09
C SER A 80 3.61 13.57 0.81
N VAL A 81 2.93 12.51 0.39
CA VAL A 81 2.11 11.66 1.27
C VAL A 81 2.79 10.32 1.46
N SER A 82 2.85 9.82 2.70
CA SER A 82 3.26 8.45 2.99
C SER A 82 2.03 7.56 3.22
N ILE A 83 2.00 6.40 2.57
CA ILE A 83 1.01 5.34 2.77
C ILE A 83 1.73 4.08 3.22
N ASP A 84 1.57 3.75 4.51
CA ASP A 84 2.28 2.68 5.17
C ASP A 84 1.48 1.37 5.13
N PHE A 85 1.89 0.43 4.28
CA PHE A 85 1.37 -0.94 4.28
C PHE A 85 2.31 -1.93 5.01
N ALA A 86 3.54 -1.51 5.32
CA ALA A 86 4.55 -2.37 5.94
C ALA A 86 4.41 -2.43 7.46
N GLY A 87 3.97 -1.33 8.10
CA GLY A 87 3.92 -1.21 9.56
C GLY A 87 5.31 -1.19 10.23
N ASN A 88 6.38 -1.08 9.44
CA ASN A 88 7.76 -1.07 9.93
C ASN A 88 8.12 0.32 10.47
N GLN A 89 8.32 0.42 11.78
CA GLN A 89 8.57 1.68 12.47
C GLN A 89 9.87 2.36 12.05
N GLN A 90 10.92 1.60 11.72
CA GLN A 90 12.20 2.16 11.29
C GLN A 90 12.06 2.81 9.92
N VAL A 91 11.39 2.14 8.98
CA VAL A 91 11.10 2.66 7.65
C VAL A 91 10.27 3.94 7.73
N ILE A 92 9.20 3.93 8.52
CA ILE A 92 8.36 5.12 8.67
C ILE A 92 9.12 6.28 9.32
N ARG A 93 9.90 6.00 10.36
CA ARG A 93 10.75 7.03 10.96
C ARG A 93 11.70 7.64 9.94
N ALA A 94 12.36 6.84 9.13
CA ALA A 94 13.27 7.32 8.09
C ALA A 94 12.55 8.19 7.04
N ILE A 95 11.33 7.82 6.63
CA ILE A 95 10.52 8.67 5.72
C ILE A 95 10.19 10.02 6.38
N HIS A 96 9.78 10.01 7.64
CA HIS A 96 9.48 11.25 8.39
C HIS A 96 10.73 12.12 8.54
N GLU A 97 11.86 11.53 8.91
CA GLU A 97 13.14 12.23 9.07
C GLU A 97 13.65 12.80 7.73
N TYR A 98 13.45 12.08 6.62
CA TYR A 98 13.86 12.52 5.30
C TYR A 98 13.04 13.72 4.80
N TYR A 99 11.70 13.64 4.87
CA TYR A 99 10.84 14.68 4.31
C TYR A 99 10.54 15.82 5.28
N GLY A 100 10.56 15.59 6.59
CA GLY A 100 10.23 16.61 7.59
C GLY A 100 8.92 17.34 7.28
N ASP A 101 9.01 18.67 7.11
CA ASP A 101 7.86 19.55 6.82
C ASP A 101 7.26 19.34 5.41
N ASP A 102 8.00 18.68 4.50
CA ASP A 102 7.50 18.31 3.18
C ASP A 102 6.62 17.06 3.21
N LEU A 103 6.63 16.28 4.29
CA LEU A 103 5.63 15.24 4.48
C LEU A 103 4.30 15.89 4.87
N LYS A 104 3.33 15.93 3.95
CA LYS A 104 2.04 16.60 4.15
C LYS A 104 1.02 15.71 4.86
N TYR A 105 1.13 14.40 4.66
CA TYR A 105 0.25 13.42 5.31
C TYR A 105 0.99 12.09 5.50
N SER A 106 0.68 11.38 6.59
CA SER A 106 1.18 10.04 6.83
C SER A 106 0.05 9.11 7.25
N SER A 107 -0.26 8.12 6.42
CA SER A 107 -1.31 7.15 6.68
C SER A 107 -0.74 5.78 6.99
N VAL A 108 -1.38 5.03 7.89
CA VAL A 108 -1.11 3.60 8.09
C VAL A 108 -2.32 2.77 7.65
N ILE A 109 -2.06 1.79 6.79
CA ILE A 109 -3.06 0.91 6.19
C ILE A 109 -2.94 -0.48 6.82
N GLY A 110 -4.03 -0.92 7.45
CA GLY A 110 -4.04 -2.23 8.10
C GLY A 110 -3.33 -2.18 9.45
N GLY A 111 -4.09 -2.57 10.47
CA GLY A 111 -3.68 -2.53 11.86
C GLY A 111 -4.91 -2.85 12.70
N THR A 112 -5.00 -4.08 13.19
CA THR A 112 -6.04 -4.46 14.16
C THR A 112 -5.70 -3.79 15.47
N HIS A 113 -6.58 -2.93 15.98
CA HIS A 113 -6.46 -2.22 17.27
C HIS A 113 -5.06 -1.64 17.54
N TRP A 114 -4.85 -0.42 17.06
CA TRP A 114 -3.66 0.39 17.32
C TRP A 114 -3.60 0.97 18.75
N ASP A 115 -4.14 0.27 19.75
CA ASP A 115 -4.13 0.71 21.16
C ASP A 115 -3.88 -0.49 22.11
N ALA A 116 -2.69 -0.51 22.73
CA ALA A 116 -2.48 -0.77 24.17
C ALA A 116 -0.99 -0.88 24.56
N ASP A 117 -0.12 -1.46 23.72
CA ASP A 117 1.17 -1.98 24.24
C ASP A 117 2.44 -1.65 23.42
N ARG A 118 2.41 -0.69 22.50
CA ARG A 118 3.67 -0.21 21.89
C ARG A 118 4.29 0.87 22.78
N PRO A 119 5.56 0.72 23.19
CA PRO A 119 6.26 1.80 23.88
C PRO A 119 6.17 3.06 23.03
N GLU A 120 5.87 4.18 23.68
CA GLU A 120 5.72 5.49 23.06
C GLU A 120 6.96 5.74 22.18
N SER A 121 6.78 5.62 20.86
CA SER A 121 7.87 5.82 19.91
C SER A 121 8.32 7.26 20.03
N ALA A 122 9.62 7.50 20.17
CA ALA A 122 10.17 8.85 20.27
C ALA A 122 9.58 9.76 19.16
N PRO A 123 9.29 11.05 19.45
CA PRO A 123 8.67 11.96 18.50
C PRO A 123 9.33 11.90 17.12
N MET A 124 8.50 11.84 16.08
CA MET A 124 8.95 11.91 14.68
C MET A 124 8.63 13.31 14.13
N PRO A 125 9.48 13.86 13.25
CA PRO A 125 9.18 15.12 12.57
C PRO A 125 8.00 14.96 11.60
N GLY A 126 7.43 16.09 11.18
CA GLY A 126 6.29 16.10 10.25
C GLY A 126 4.95 15.71 10.89
N PRO A 127 3.98 15.22 10.10
CA PRO A 127 2.60 15.03 10.52
C PRO A 127 2.47 13.83 11.46
N LYS A 128 1.37 13.78 12.21
CA LYS A 128 1.02 12.56 12.95
C LYS A 128 0.61 11.46 11.97
N ARG A 129 0.87 10.20 12.36
CA ARG A 129 0.39 9.04 11.61
C ARG A 129 -1.09 8.83 11.88
N GLU A 130 -1.86 8.72 10.82
CA GLU A 130 -3.30 8.53 10.88
C GLU A 130 -3.69 7.15 10.35
N PHE A 131 -4.57 6.47 11.09
CA PHE A 131 -5.07 5.17 10.68
C PHE A 131 -6.16 5.30 9.61
N PHE A 132 -5.96 4.65 8.46
CA PHE A 132 -6.98 4.57 7.44
C PHE A 132 -7.94 3.42 7.70
N PHE A 133 -9.19 3.75 8.05
CA PHE A 133 -10.24 2.76 8.23
C PHE A 133 -11.14 2.66 7.00
N ALA A 134 -10.83 1.70 6.13
CA ALA A 134 -11.55 1.47 4.88
C ALA A 134 -13.09 1.35 5.04
N PRO A 135 -13.64 0.68 6.08
CA PRO A 135 -15.09 0.62 6.28
C PRO A 135 -15.73 2.00 6.49
N ALA A 136 -15.09 2.90 7.25
CA ALA A 136 -15.60 4.26 7.43
C ALA A 136 -15.61 5.04 6.10
N ARG A 137 -14.56 4.88 5.28
CA ARG A 137 -14.53 5.50 3.95
C ARG A 137 -15.63 4.97 3.03
N ALA A 138 -15.86 3.66 3.04
CA ALA A 138 -16.96 3.05 2.28
C ALA A 138 -18.33 3.56 2.76
N GLN A 139 -18.56 3.66 4.07
CA GLN A 139 -19.81 4.19 4.63
C GLN A 139 -20.06 5.65 4.23
N ALA A 140 -19.02 6.49 4.25
CA ALA A 140 -19.11 7.86 3.76
C ALA A 140 -19.56 7.89 2.29
N ARG A 141 -18.94 7.09 1.42
CA ARG A 141 -19.32 7.02 0.00
C ARG A 141 -20.70 6.40 -0.26
N ILE A 142 -21.15 5.47 0.58
CA ILE A 142 -22.53 4.96 0.52
C ILE A 142 -23.51 6.09 0.84
N LYS A 143 -23.21 6.96 1.81
CA LYS A 143 -24.04 8.12 2.14
C LYS A 143 -24.05 9.16 1.02
N ASP A 144 -22.90 9.42 0.41
CA ASP A 144 -22.75 10.47 -0.62
C ASP A 144 -23.33 10.05 -1.98
N TRP A 145 -23.10 8.80 -2.41
CA TRP A 145 -23.39 8.34 -3.77
C TRP A 145 -24.41 7.21 -3.85
N GLY A 146 -24.71 6.57 -2.71
CA GLY A 146 -25.46 5.32 -2.67
C GLY A 146 -24.59 4.09 -2.96
N ILE A 147 -25.06 2.93 -2.48
CA ILE A 147 -24.32 1.66 -2.59
C ILE A 147 -24.09 1.21 -4.04
N ALA A 148 -25.07 1.44 -4.92
CA ALA A 148 -25.00 1.01 -6.32
C ALA A 148 -23.88 1.75 -7.09
N GLU A 149 -23.73 3.05 -6.86
CA GLU A 149 -22.68 3.84 -7.50
C GLU A 149 -21.29 3.47 -6.95
N LEU A 150 -21.17 3.26 -5.62
CA LEU A 150 -19.92 2.77 -5.03
C LEU A 150 -19.50 1.43 -5.66
N GLN A 151 -20.43 0.49 -5.79
CA GLN A 151 -20.18 -0.82 -6.41
C GLN A 151 -19.76 -0.69 -7.88
N LYS A 152 -20.42 0.18 -8.64
CA LYS A 152 -20.07 0.46 -10.05
C LYS A 152 -18.65 0.99 -10.17
N ARG A 153 -18.24 1.94 -9.32
CA ARG A 153 -16.87 2.50 -9.34
C ARG A 153 -15.82 1.47 -8.93
N LEU A 154 -16.11 0.67 -7.90
CA LEU A 154 -15.26 -0.46 -7.50
C LEU A 154 -15.10 -1.47 -8.62
N ALA A 155 -16.18 -1.85 -9.30
CA ALA A 155 -16.14 -2.78 -10.43
C ALA A 155 -15.33 -2.24 -11.60
N ALA A 156 -15.46 -0.94 -11.92
CA ALA A 156 -14.67 -0.29 -12.96
C ALA A 156 -13.18 -0.26 -12.61
N ALA A 157 -12.83 0.08 -11.37
CA ALA A 157 -11.45 0.04 -10.88
C ALA A 157 -10.88 -1.38 -10.92
N TRP A 158 -11.67 -2.38 -10.51
CA TRP A 158 -11.30 -3.78 -10.57
C TRP A 158 -11.02 -4.25 -12.00
N ALA A 159 -11.90 -3.92 -12.95
CA ALA A 159 -11.72 -4.29 -14.35
C ALA A 159 -10.43 -3.72 -14.95
N ARG A 160 -10.04 -2.50 -14.58
CA ARG A 160 -8.76 -1.88 -15.01
C ARG A 160 -7.53 -2.55 -14.39
N PHE A 161 -7.67 -3.10 -13.18
CA PHE A 161 -6.60 -3.79 -12.47
C PHE A 161 -6.37 -5.22 -12.95
N LEU A 162 -7.40 -5.90 -13.48
CA LEU A 162 -7.31 -7.30 -13.91
C LEU A 162 -6.11 -7.61 -14.83
N PRO A 163 -5.78 -6.82 -15.87
CA PRO A 163 -4.63 -7.09 -16.72
C PRO A 163 -3.27 -7.00 -15.99
N LEU A 164 -3.17 -6.20 -14.93
CA LEU A 164 -1.98 -6.17 -14.08
C LEU A 164 -1.92 -7.42 -13.21
N ALA A 165 -3.03 -7.79 -12.58
CA ALA A 165 -3.10 -8.97 -11.74
C ALA A 165 -2.78 -10.25 -12.52
N ASP A 166 -3.36 -10.40 -13.72
CA ASP A 166 -3.20 -11.58 -14.59
C ASP A 166 -1.75 -11.80 -15.01
N ARG A 167 -1.02 -10.74 -15.38
CA ARG A 167 0.40 -10.86 -15.79
C ARG A 167 1.38 -11.00 -14.62
N SER A 168 1.02 -10.53 -13.43
CA SER A 168 1.96 -10.36 -12.31
C SER A 168 1.78 -11.40 -11.20
N LEU A 169 0.65 -12.11 -11.17
CA LEU A 169 0.33 -13.05 -10.11
C LEU A 169 0.14 -14.47 -10.64
N THR A 170 0.71 -15.44 -9.92
CA THR A 170 0.47 -16.86 -10.13
C THR A 170 -0.40 -17.39 -8.98
N VAL A 171 -1.55 -17.97 -9.32
CA VAL A 171 -2.41 -18.64 -8.35
C VAL A 171 -1.94 -20.08 -8.18
N GLU A 172 -1.48 -20.42 -6.99
CA GLU A 172 -0.98 -21.74 -6.64
C GLU A 172 -2.00 -22.47 -5.78
N HIS A 173 -2.46 -23.61 -6.25
CA HIS A 173 -3.37 -24.46 -5.50
C HIS A 173 -2.57 -25.54 -4.77
N VAL A 174 -2.79 -25.64 -3.46
CA VAL A 174 -2.24 -26.73 -2.64
C VAL A 174 -3.38 -27.47 -1.96
N ASP A 175 -3.28 -28.80 -1.93
CA ASP A 175 -4.31 -29.66 -1.36
C ASP A 175 -3.76 -30.35 -0.10
N GLY A 176 -4.58 -30.40 0.95
CA GLY A 176 -4.24 -30.99 2.24
C GLY A 176 -3.65 -30.00 3.25
N LEU A 177 -3.95 -30.25 4.53
CA LEU A 177 -3.54 -29.38 5.63
C LEU A 177 -2.03 -29.33 5.86
N ASP A 178 -1.31 -30.43 5.63
CA ASP A 178 0.14 -30.47 5.79
C ASP A 178 0.84 -29.50 4.83
N ALA A 179 0.45 -29.50 3.55
CA ALA A 179 0.93 -28.52 2.57
C ALA A 179 0.50 -27.08 2.93
N GLY A 180 -0.69 -26.92 3.51
CA GLY A 180 -1.15 -25.65 4.04
C GLY A 180 -0.26 -25.09 5.15
N ILE A 181 0.26 -25.96 6.04
CA ILE A 181 1.20 -25.57 7.11
C ILE A 181 2.53 -25.11 6.52
N GLU A 182 3.02 -25.77 5.47
CA GLU A 182 4.25 -25.37 4.77
C GLU A 182 4.12 -24.01 4.08
N VAL A 183 2.98 -23.77 3.41
CA VAL A 183 2.66 -22.44 2.84
C VAL A 183 2.61 -21.38 3.93
N TYR A 184 1.95 -21.67 5.05
CA TYR A 184 1.90 -20.74 6.18
C TYR A 184 3.29 -20.43 6.72
N ALA A 185 4.16 -21.42 6.91
CA ALA A 185 5.53 -21.22 7.38
C ALA A 185 6.36 -20.37 6.40
N THR A 186 6.17 -20.56 5.10
CA THR A 186 6.83 -19.78 4.03
C THR A 186 6.40 -18.31 4.06
N VAL A 187 5.10 -18.05 4.24
CA VAL A 187 4.58 -16.68 4.39
C VAL A 187 5.06 -16.05 5.70
N LEU A 188 5.00 -16.80 6.81
CA LEU A 188 5.41 -16.32 8.14
C LEU A 188 6.89 -15.95 8.19
N SER A 189 7.74 -16.70 7.50
CA SER A 189 9.18 -16.43 7.40
C SER A 189 9.53 -15.30 6.42
N GLY A 190 8.55 -14.75 5.69
CA GLY A 190 8.77 -13.71 4.69
C GLY A 190 9.44 -14.20 3.41
N GLN A 191 9.46 -15.52 3.17
CA GLN A 191 10.09 -16.14 2.00
C GLN A 191 9.13 -16.34 0.83
N ALA A 192 7.82 -16.09 1.04
CA ALA A 192 6.83 -16.18 -0.03
C ALA A 192 7.10 -15.15 -1.13
N SER A 193 7.06 -15.60 -2.38
CA SER A 193 7.15 -14.71 -3.55
C SER A 193 5.97 -13.73 -3.54
N PRO A 194 6.21 -12.42 -3.81
CA PRO A 194 5.12 -11.46 -3.93
C PRO A 194 4.19 -11.75 -5.12
N ALA A 195 4.70 -12.47 -6.13
CA ALA A 195 3.94 -12.93 -7.30
C ALA A 195 3.01 -14.11 -6.97
N SER A 196 3.25 -14.87 -5.91
CA SER A 196 2.44 -16.05 -5.59
C SER A 196 1.17 -15.68 -4.80
N ALA A 197 0.09 -16.39 -5.09
CA ALA A 197 -1.16 -16.35 -4.34
C ALA A 197 -1.61 -17.79 -4.08
N HIS A 198 -1.53 -18.25 -2.83
CA HIS A 198 -1.85 -19.63 -2.48
C HIS A 198 -3.33 -19.81 -2.15
N VAL A 199 -3.92 -20.90 -2.64
CA VAL A 199 -5.26 -21.38 -2.30
C VAL A 199 -5.09 -22.78 -1.70
N VAL A 200 -5.30 -22.88 -0.38
CA VAL A 200 -5.26 -24.15 0.35
C VAL A 200 -6.65 -24.78 0.32
N ARG A 201 -6.74 -26.03 -0.18
CA ARG A 201 -7.94 -26.85 -0.07
C ARG A 201 -7.74 -27.87 1.04
N PRO A 202 -8.59 -27.88 2.08
CA PRO A 202 -8.46 -28.81 3.20
C PRO A 202 -8.74 -30.25 2.80
#